data_AF-A0AAN6NAU2-F1
#
_entry.id   AF-A0AAN6NAU2-F1
#
_cell.length_a   1.000
_cell.length_b   1.000
_cell.length_c   1.000
_cell.angle_alpha   90.00
_cell.angle_beta   90.00
_cell.angle_gamma   90.00
#
_symmetry.space_group_name_H-M   'P 1'
#
loop_
_entity.id
_entity.type
_entity.pdbx_description
1 polymer ?
#
loop_
_entity_poly.entity_id
_entity_poly.type
_entity_poly.pdbx_seq_one_letter_code
_entity_poly.pdbx_strand_id
1 'polypeptide(L)'
;MAPELYWREFTRDGSVDRDFLADENFLIANFSDWFGRWLQEKDHATLQSFDSLVRHFWGESRNPPKYDVDTFMVADGSFFSEDQPQPEWFTPHVRFLTVVKPAGTESFARKTSPEDDKWTFAIAGKISERQHTYTREHSFLDVASWDGVTVRYYKNDYVNGKDKQAWIHFGESMDAFGRSEYLGPFNGHVNGAPIMKELHEPWIHWLGQSGTFEACFSNEMKEDFKSAPYLSRNRVLLSEVNHNPEQLEDAIKGSVSNFFITRRDRDFKEGSKLRKKPQHIPRWTAHVFLTTTVNIVAALPVSGSDTEFVIPNEHFFDKEVLRRDRFPDLYVS
;
A
#
# COMPACT_ATOMS: atom_id res chain seq x y z
N MET A 1 -23.93 -13.91 -13.49
CA MET A 1 -22.71 -14.72 -13.67
C MET A 1 -21.78 -14.37 -12.52
N ALA A 2 -21.05 -15.35 -11.96
CA ALA A 2 -20.03 -15.06 -10.96
C ALA A 2 -18.92 -14.18 -11.59
N PRO A 3 -18.33 -13.24 -10.85
CA PRO A 3 -17.28 -12.39 -11.40
C PRO A 3 -16.03 -13.22 -11.76
N GLU A 4 -15.42 -12.90 -12.89
CA GLU A 4 -14.14 -13.53 -13.28
C GLU A 4 -12.99 -12.84 -12.56
N LEU A 5 -12.36 -13.57 -11.65
CA LEU A 5 -11.18 -13.14 -10.90
C LEU A 5 -9.97 -13.89 -11.41
N TYR A 6 -8.80 -13.25 -11.34
CA TYR A 6 -7.56 -13.76 -11.89
C TYR A 6 -6.47 -13.82 -10.82
N TRP A 7 -5.39 -14.54 -11.11
CA TRP A 7 -4.15 -14.47 -10.36
C TRP A 7 -2.95 -14.42 -11.31
N ARG A 8 -1.88 -13.76 -10.87
CA ARG A 8 -0.68 -13.56 -11.67
C ARG A 8 0.44 -14.50 -11.21
N GLU A 9 0.99 -15.25 -12.16
CA GLU A 9 2.26 -15.94 -12.01
C GLU A 9 3.39 -15.00 -12.45
N PHE A 10 4.33 -14.75 -11.54
CA PHE A 10 5.52 -13.97 -11.84
C PHE A 10 6.66 -14.85 -12.34
N THR A 11 7.31 -14.41 -13.41
CA THR A 11 8.41 -15.16 -14.03
C THR A 11 9.76 -14.56 -13.65
N ARG A 12 10.78 -15.43 -13.50
CA ARG A 12 12.17 -15.01 -13.16
C ARG A 12 13.10 -14.93 -14.35
N ASP A 13 12.72 -15.56 -15.46
CA ASP A 13 13.54 -15.70 -16.66
C ASP A 13 13.43 -14.52 -17.62
N GLY A 14 12.72 -13.46 -17.22
CA GLY A 14 12.47 -12.27 -18.03
C GLY A 14 11.37 -12.47 -19.08
N SER A 15 10.64 -13.60 -19.04
CA SER A 15 9.41 -13.74 -19.81
C SER A 15 8.29 -12.85 -19.26
N VAL A 16 7.17 -12.77 -19.98
CA VAL A 16 6.03 -11.94 -19.55
C VAL A 16 5.25 -12.71 -18.49
N ASP A 17 4.93 -12.03 -17.38
CA ASP A 17 4.04 -12.56 -16.36
C ASP A 17 2.70 -13.01 -16.96
N ARG A 18 2.11 -14.05 -16.38
CA ARG A 18 0.89 -14.66 -16.93
C ARG A 18 -0.25 -14.59 -15.93
N ASP A 19 -1.40 -14.16 -16.42
CA ASP A 19 -2.65 -14.14 -15.66
C ASP A 19 -3.49 -15.37 -15.98
N PHE A 20 -3.93 -16.06 -14.94
CA PHE A 20 -4.77 -17.24 -15.01
C PHE A 20 -6.11 -16.96 -14.35
N LEU A 21 -7.18 -17.51 -14.92
CA LEU A 21 -8.49 -17.48 -14.28
C LEU A 21 -8.40 -18.24 -12.95
N ALA A 22 -8.86 -17.61 -11.86
CA ALA A 22 -8.91 -18.24 -10.55
C ALA A 22 -10.01 -19.30 -10.54
N ASP A 23 -9.61 -20.56 -10.32
CA ASP A 23 -10.55 -21.64 -10.08
C ASP A 23 -11.04 -21.62 -8.63
N GLU A 24 -12.03 -22.48 -8.32
CA GLU A 24 -12.64 -22.54 -6.99
C GLU A 24 -11.62 -22.83 -5.88
N ASN A 25 -10.65 -23.71 -6.14
CA ASN A 25 -9.60 -24.03 -5.16
C ASN A 25 -8.70 -22.83 -4.89
N PHE A 26 -8.33 -22.08 -5.95
CA PHE A 26 -7.53 -20.89 -5.84
C PHE A 26 -8.27 -19.79 -5.05
N LEU A 27 -9.56 -19.58 -5.35
CA LEU A 27 -10.41 -18.61 -4.65
C LEU A 27 -10.50 -18.92 -3.15
N ILE A 28 -10.78 -20.18 -2.79
CA ILE A 28 -10.86 -20.62 -1.39
C ILE A 28 -9.54 -20.39 -0.65
N ALA A 29 -8.40 -20.68 -1.30
CA ALA A 29 -7.09 -20.59 -0.67
C ALA A 29 -6.54 -19.16 -0.59
N ASN A 30 -6.76 -18.33 -1.61
CA ASN A 30 -6.04 -17.06 -1.78
C ASN A 30 -6.93 -15.81 -1.73
N PHE A 31 -8.24 -15.92 -2.00
CA PHE A 31 -9.20 -14.82 -1.84
C PHE A 31 -9.93 -14.96 -0.50
N SER A 32 -9.18 -15.30 0.55
CA SER A 32 -9.72 -15.68 1.86
C SER A 32 -9.84 -14.53 2.85
N ASP A 33 -9.17 -13.40 2.59
CA ASP A 33 -9.31 -12.17 3.38
C ASP A 33 -10.66 -11.49 3.10
N TRP A 34 -10.96 -10.44 3.88
CA TRP A 34 -12.23 -9.73 3.75
C TRP A 34 -12.45 -9.18 2.34
N PHE A 35 -11.45 -8.50 1.76
CA PHE A 35 -11.58 -7.90 0.44
C PHE A 35 -11.67 -8.97 -0.66
N GLY A 36 -10.85 -10.02 -0.59
CA GLY A 36 -10.92 -11.15 -1.52
C GLY A 36 -12.28 -11.85 -1.52
N ARG A 37 -12.89 -12.05 -0.34
CA ARG A 37 -14.26 -12.59 -0.24
C ARG A 37 -15.30 -11.61 -0.75
N TRP A 38 -15.18 -10.34 -0.40
CA TRP A 38 -16.08 -9.28 -0.85
C TRP A 38 -16.09 -9.17 -2.38
N LEU A 39 -14.95 -9.32 -3.07
CA LEU A 39 -14.88 -9.32 -4.53
C LEU A 39 -15.67 -10.47 -5.19
N GLN A 40 -15.84 -11.60 -4.50
CA GLN A 40 -16.57 -12.77 -5.01
C GLN A 40 -18.09 -12.61 -4.89
N GLU A 41 -18.56 -11.59 -4.18
CA GLU A 41 -19.98 -11.35 -3.93
C GLU A 41 -20.59 -10.38 -4.95
N LYS A 42 -21.84 -10.66 -5.33
CA LYS A 42 -22.69 -9.79 -6.16
C LYS A 42 -21.94 -9.33 -7.43
N ASP A 43 -21.86 -8.02 -7.62
CA ASP A 43 -21.20 -7.30 -8.70
C ASP A 43 -19.99 -6.51 -8.19
N HIS A 44 -19.47 -6.79 -6.99
CA HIS A 44 -18.39 -5.98 -6.41
C HIS A 44 -17.12 -5.96 -7.26
N ALA A 45 -16.80 -7.05 -7.97
CA ALA A 45 -15.66 -7.09 -8.90
C ALA A 45 -15.81 -6.17 -10.13
N THR A 46 -16.99 -5.61 -10.40
CA THR A 46 -17.19 -4.61 -11.45
C THR A 46 -16.76 -3.20 -11.02
N LEU A 47 -16.40 -3.01 -9.74
CA LEU A 47 -15.80 -1.78 -9.25
C LEU A 47 -14.33 -1.77 -9.62
N GLN A 48 -14.02 -1.24 -10.80
CA GLN A 48 -12.70 -1.31 -11.45
C GLN A 48 -11.96 0.04 -11.50
N SER A 49 -12.50 1.08 -10.86
CA SER A 49 -11.84 2.39 -10.73
C SER A 49 -11.72 2.78 -9.26
N PHE A 50 -10.68 3.56 -8.95
CA PHE A 50 -10.48 4.13 -7.61
C PHE A 50 -11.74 4.84 -7.10
N ASP A 51 -12.32 5.71 -7.94
CA ASP A 51 -13.53 6.45 -7.60
C ASP A 51 -14.71 5.52 -7.30
N SER A 52 -14.99 4.54 -8.17
CA SER A 52 -16.10 3.60 -7.96
C SER A 52 -15.94 2.79 -6.67
N LEU A 53 -14.70 2.38 -6.35
CA LEU A 53 -14.41 1.55 -5.18
C LEU A 53 -14.51 2.37 -3.90
N VAL A 54 -13.88 3.55 -3.84
CA VAL A 54 -13.92 4.42 -2.66
C VAL A 54 -15.34 4.95 -2.41
N ARG A 55 -16.10 5.33 -3.46
CA ARG A 55 -17.50 5.75 -3.32
C ARG A 55 -18.38 4.68 -2.69
N HIS A 56 -18.16 3.41 -3.01
CA HIS A 56 -18.89 2.30 -2.40
C HIS A 56 -18.71 2.31 -0.88
N PHE A 57 -17.46 2.28 -0.40
CA PHE A 57 -17.18 2.25 1.04
C PHE A 57 -17.55 3.55 1.76
N TRP A 58 -17.34 4.69 1.11
CA TRP A 58 -17.74 5.99 1.64
C TRP A 58 -19.26 6.12 1.78
N GLY A 59 -20.04 5.54 0.87
CA GLY A 59 -21.50 5.51 0.99
C GLY A 59 -21.96 4.79 2.25
N GLU A 60 -21.27 3.71 2.61
CA GLU A 60 -21.54 2.92 3.81
C GLU A 60 -20.91 3.51 5.10
N SER A 61 -20.19 4.64 5.04
CA SER A 61 -19.58 5.29 6.22
C SER A 61 -20.44 6.38 6.86
N ARG A 62 -21.60 6.75 6.30
CA ARG A 62 -22.27 8.01 6.68
C ARG A 62 -23.27 7.91 7.84
N ASN A 63 -24.19 6.93 7.90
CA ASN A 63 -25.11 6.78 9.05
C ASN A 63 -25.98 5.49 9.02
N PRO A 64 -25.89 4.57 10.00
CA PRO A 64 -24.78 4.44 10.95
C PRO A 64 -23.48 4.07 10.19
N PRO A 65 -22.31 4.54 10.65
CA PRO A 65 -21.06 4.24 9.97
C PRO A 65 -20.75 2.75 10.07
N LYS A 66 -20.69 2.06 8.93
CA LYS A 66 -20.20 0.69 8.85
C LYS A 66 -18.69 0.63 8.71
N TYR A 67 -18.11 1.62 8.03
CA TYR A 67 -16.67 1.73 7.77
C TYR A 67 -16.13 3.09 8.17
N ASP A 68 -14.88 3.11 8.62
CA ASP A 68 -14.06 4.31 8.60
C ASP A 68 -13.33 4.35 7.26
N VAL A 69 -13.41 5.47 6.56
CA VAL A 69 -12.82 5.69 5.24
C VAL A 69 -11.98 6.95 5.29
N ASP A 70 -10.67 6.80 5.19
CA ASP A 70 -9.71 7.89 5.36
C ASP A 70 -8.82 8.00 4.12
N THR A 71 -8.84 9.15 3.45
CA THR A 71 -8.16 9.33 2.16
C THR A 71 -7.02 10.33 2.29
N PHE A 72 -5.83 9.89 1.92
CA PHE A 72 -4.62 10.69 1.85
C PHE A 72 -4.26 10.97 0.39
N MET A 73 -3.49 12.02 0.16
CA MET A 73 -3.03 12.41 -1.17
C MET A 73 -1.51 12.56 -1.16
N VAL A 74 -0.85 11.91 -2.12
CA VAL A 74 0.60 11.87 -2.26
C VAL A 74 0.99 12.16 -3.70
N ALA A 75 2.04 12.96 -3.89
CA ALA A 75 2.65 13.22 -5.19
C ALA A 75 3.80 12.25 -5.45
N ASP A 76 3.86 11.65 -6.63
CA ASP A 76 5.07 10.98 -7.09
C ASP A 76 6.17 12.01 -7.30
N GLY A 77 7.09 12.08 -6.33
CA GLY A 77 8.12 13.09 -6.26
C GLY A 77 8.91 13.40 -7.52
N SER A 78 9.15 14.69 -7.68
CA SER A 78 10.51 15.21 -7.76
C SER A 78 10.58 16.54 -7.01
N PHE A 79 11.77 16.87 -6.53
CA PHE A 79 12.11 18.17 -5.97
C PHE A 79 11.98 19.25 -7.07
N PHE A 80 11.17 20.29 -6.86
CA PHE A 80 11.25 21.52 -7.65
C PHE A 80 11.12 22.75 -6.76
N SER A 81 11.97 23.74 -7.01
CA SER A 81 11.96 25.01 -6.27
C SER A 81 10.70 25.80 -6.61
N GLU A 82 10.26 26.59 -5.64
CA GLU A 82 9.06 27.45 -5.70
C GLU A 82 9.09 28.49 -6.84
N ASP A 83 10.22 28.60 -7.55
CA ASP A 83 10.49 29.73 -8.45
C ASP A 83 10.10 29.47 -9.90
N GLN A 84 9.93 28.21 -10.35
CA GLN A 84 9.50 27.90 -11.73
C GLN A 84 8.76 26.56 -11.86
N PRO A 85 7.42 26.54 -12.00
CA PRO A 85 6.74 25.38 -12.57
C PRO A 85 7.11 25.31 -14.06
N GLN A 86 7.84 24.28 -14.48
CA GLN A 86 8.04 23.92 -15.89
C GLN A 86 6.91 22.93 -16.27
N PRO A 87 5.77 23.41 -16.82
CA PRO A 87 4.53 22.63 -16.84
C PRO A 87 4.42 21.65 -18.00
N GLU A 88 5.27 21.76 -19.02
CA GLU A 88 5.09 21.01 -20.28
C GLU A 88 5.66 19.59 -20.25
N TRP A 89 6.69 19.32 -19.43
CA TRP A 89 7.31 18.00 -19.34
C TRP A 89 7.17 17.35 -17.96
N PHE A 90 6.77 18.13 -16.95
CA PHE A 90 6.64 17.65 -15.58
C PHE A 90 5.20 17.81 -15.06
N THR A 91 4.54 16.68 -14.86
CA THR A 91 3.25 16.58 -14.19
C THR A 91 3.42 15.62 -13.03
N PRO A 92 3.58 16.08 -11.77
CA PRO A 92 3.70 15.15 -10.66
C PRO A 92 2.42 14.31 -10.62
N HIS A 93 2.57 12.99 -10.76
CA HIS A 93 1.44 12.09 -10.71
C HIS A 93 0.92 12.06 -9.27
N VAL A 94 -0.21 12.73 -9.03
CA VAL A 94 -0.90 12.66 -7.75
C VAL A 94 -1.64 11.33 -7.67
N ARG A 95 -1.40 10.63 -6.56
CA ARG A 95 -2.07 9.40 -6.18
C ARG A 95 -2.87 9.64 -4.91
N PHE A 96 -3.96 8.90 -4.80
CA PHE A 96 -4.74 8.82 -3.59
C PHE A 96 -4.49 7.48 -2.92
N LEU A 97 -4.40 7.51 -1.60
CA LEU A 97 -4.35 6.33 -0.76
C LEU A 97 -5.54 6.39 0.20
N THR A 98 -6.49 5.48 0.05
CA THR A 98 -7.64 5.39 0.95
C THR A 98 -7.50 4.17 1.85
N VAL A 99 -7.48 4.38 3.16
CA VAL A 99 -7.53 3.32 4.17
C VAL A 99 -8.98 3.07 4.55
N VAL A 100 -9.41 1.81 4.47
CA VAL A 100 -10.76 1.36 4.84
C VAL A 100 -10.68 0.28 5.90
N LYS A 101 -11.53 0.40 6.92
CA LYS A 101 -11.65 -0.55 8.03
C LYS A 101 -13.06 -0.54 8.63
N PRO A 102 -13.46 -1.54 9.43
CA PRO A 102 -14.69 -1.46 10.21
C PRO A 102 -14.70 -0.22 11.10
N ALA A 103 -15.85 0.45 11.20
CA ALA A 103 -15.99 1.67 11.97
C ALA A 103 -15.61 1.47 13.45
N GLY A 104 -14.77 2.37 13.98
CA GLY A 104 -14.34 2.35 15.38
C GLY A 104 -13.27 1.30 15.71
N THR A 105 -12.64 0.71 14.70
CA THR A 105 -11.53 -0.24 14.88
C THR A 105 -10.16 0.39 14.66
N GLU A 106 -9.12 -0.24 15.19
CA GLU A 106 -7.73 0.14 14.92
C GLU A 106 -7.28 -0.34 13.54
N SER A 107 -6.57 0.53 12.81
CA SER A 107 -6.03 0.19 11.50
C SER A 107 -4.93 -0.87 11.62
N PHE A 108 -4.97 -1.88 10.76
CA PHE A 108 -3.97 -2.95 10.68
C PHE A 108 -3.71 -3.71 12.00
N ALA A 109 -4.73 -3.79 12.85
CA ALA A 109 -4.65 -4.54 14.09
C ALA A 109 -4.42 -6.05 13.83
N ARG A 110 -3.62 -6.70 14.67
CA ARG A 110 -3.41 -8.14 14.62
C ARG A 110 -4.67 -8.88 15.09
N LYS A 111 -4.96 -10.02 14.48
CA LYS A 111 -5.90 -10.99 15.05
C LYS A 111 -5.27 -11.71 16.24
N THR A 112 -5.98 -11.70 17.35
CA THR A 112 -5.65 -12.43 18.59
C THR A 112 -6.43 -13.73 18.70
N SER A 113 -7.56 -13.84 18.00
CA SER A 113 -8.32 -15.08 17.87
C SER A 113 -8.98 -15.23 16.49
N PRO A 114 -9.44 -16.44 16.11
CA PRO A 114 -10.08 -16.69 14.81
C PRO A 114 -11.37 -15.88 14.59
N GLU A 115 -12.10 -15.58 15.66
CA GLU A 115 -13.36 -14.83 15.65
C GLU A 115 -13.18 -13.31 15.60
N ASP A 116 -11.95 -12.79 15.71
CA ASP A 116 -11.69 -11.36 15.54
C ASP A 116 -12.04 -10.93 14.10
N ASP A 117 -13.05 -10.08 13.94
CA ASP A 117 -13.40 -9.46 12.64
C ASP A 117 -12.57 -8.19 12.39
N LYS A 118 -11.26 -8.30 12.57
CA LYS A 118 -10.30 -7.21 12.34
C LYS A 118 -9.73 -7.35 10.95
N TRP A 119 -9.96 -6.33 10.12
CA TRP A 119 -9.36 -6.21 8.81
C TRP A 119 -9.15 -4.73 8.47
N THR A 120 -8.22 -4.47 7.58
CA THR A 120 -7.96 -3.14 7.04
C THR A 120 -7.44 -3.33 5.64
N PHE A 121 -7.89 -2.53 4.69
CA PHE A 121 -7.24 -2.51 3.38
C PHE A 121 -6.96 -1.08 2.94
N ALA A 122 -5.89 -0.93 2.17
CA ALA A 122 -5.48 0.32 1.58
C ALA A 122 -5.69 0.24 0.08
N ILE A 123 -6.43 1.20 -0.48
CA ILE A 123 -6.66 1.38 -1.90
C ILE A 123 -5.71 2.45 -2.39
N ALA A 124 -4.81 2.12 -3.31
CA ALA A 124 -3.95 3.09 -3.98
C ALA A 124 -4.43 3.26 -5.42
N GLY A 125 -4.67 4.50 -5.85
CA GLY A 125 -5.15 4.76 -7.20
C GLY A 125 -5.05 6.20 -7.63
N LYS A 126 -5.53 6.47 -8.85
CA LYS A 126 -5.72 7.82 -9.40
C LYS A 126 -7.20 8.00 -9.76
N ILE A 127 -7.70 9.22 -9.62
CA ILE A 127 -8.98 9.61 -10.23
C ILE A 127 -8.69 10.00 -11.69
N SER A 128 -9.29 9.27 -12.62
CA SER A 128 -9.11 9.49 -14.06
C SER A 128 -9.80 10.78 -14.51
N GLU A 129 -9.14 11.58 -15.34
CA GLU A 129 -9.69 12.82 -15.92
C GLU A 129 -10.85 12.57 -16.89
N ARG A 130 -11.04 11.34 -17.40
CA ARG A 130 -12.22 10.94 -18.20
C ARG A 130 -12.50 9.45 -18.01
N GLN A 131 -13.77 9.09 -17.80
CA GLN A 131 -14.26 7.71 -17.69
C GLN A 131 -14.06 6.85 -18.98
N HIS A 132 -13.43 7.39 -20.03
CA HIS A 132 -13.46 6.80 -21.38
C HIS A 132 -12.10 6.62 -22.07
N THR A 133 -10.99 7.02 -21.44
CA THR A 133 -9.63 6.81 -22.01
C THR A 133 -8.74 6.16 -20.97
N TYR A 134 -8.99 4.89 -20.68
CA TYR A 134 -8.09 4.04 -19.89
C TYR A 134 -6.99 3.52 -20.81
N THR A 135 -5.91 4.28 -20.98
CA THR A 135 -4.63 3.67 -21.37
C THR A 135 -4.03 2.99 -20.13
N ARG A 136 -3.12 2.02 -20.31
CA ARG A 136 -2.44 1.30 -19.20
C ARG A 136 -1.78 2.24 -18.19
N GLU A 137 -1.36 3.42 -18.62
CA GLU A 137 -0.74 4.45 -17.77
C GLU A 137 -1.75 5.23 -16.90
N HIS A 138 -3.05 5.03 -17.11
CA HIS A 138 -4.16 5.69 -16.41
C HIS A 138 -5.05 4.73 -15.60
N SER A 139 -4.80 3.41 -15.67
CA SER A 139 -5.59 2.35 -15.01
C SER A 139 -5.03 1.88 -13.66
N PHE A 140 -4.24 2.72 -12.97
CA PHE A 140 -3.62 2.33 -11.70
C PHE A 140 -4.67 2.20 -10.57
N LEU A 141 -4.89 0.98 -10.10
CA LEU A 141 -5.73 0.66 -8.94
C LEU A 141 -5.19 -0.62 -8.25
N ASP A 142 -4.58 -0.42 -7.09
CA ASP A 142 -3.99 -1.49 -6.28
C ASP A 142 -4.67 -1.52 -4.91
N VAL A 143 -4.84 -2.71 -4.34
CA VAL A 143 -5.37 -2.91 -2.99
C VAL A 143 -4.46 -3.83 -2.21
N ALA A 144 -3.97 -3.33 -1.07
CA ALA A 144 -3.27 -4.12 -0.07
C ALA A 144 -4.23 -4.41 1.08
N SER A 145 -4.63 -5.67 1.24
CA SER A 145 -5.65 -6.09 2.19
C SER A 145 -5.07 -6.92 3.33
N TRP A 146 -5.19 -6.39 4.55
CA TRP A 146 -4.72 -7.01 5.78
C TRP A 146 -5.84 -7.75 6.50
N ASP A 147 -5.60 -9.02 6.80
CA ASP A 147 -6.56 -9.90 7.48
C ASP A 147 -6.21 -10.16 8.96
N GLY A 148 -5.30 -9.38 9.54
CA GLY A 148 -4.80 -9.60 10.90
C GLY A 148 -3.57 -10.48 11.02
N VAL A 149 -3.15 -11.12 9.92
CA VAL A 149 -2.03 -12.08 9.89
C VAL A 149 -1.10 -11.79 8.71
N THR A 150 -1.67 -11.56 7.53
CA THR A 150 -0.99 -11.39 6.25
C THR A 150 -1.60 -10.24 5.46
N VAL A 151 -0.82 -9.67 4.54
CA VAL A 151 -1.33 -8.72 3.54
C VAL A 151 -1.49 -9.47 2.23
N ARG A 152 -2.64 -9.34 1.59
CA ARG A 152 -2.89 -9.83 0.23
C ARG A 152 -2.91 -8.66 -0.74
N TYR A 153 -2.20 -8.83 -1.85
CA TYR A 153 -2.05 -7.80 -2.86
C TYR A 153 -2.97 -8.10 -4.04
N TYR A 154 -3.83 -7.15 -4.34
CA TYR A 154 -4.75 -7.19 -5.46
C TYR A 154 -4.46 -6.01 -6.37
N LYS A 155 -4.61 -6.23 -7.68
CA LYS A 155 -4.51 -5.18 -8.68
C LYS A 155 -5.65 -5.30 -9.66
N ASN A 156 -6.26 -4.19 -10.02
CA ASN A 156 -7.17 -4.15 -11.14
C ASN A 156 -6.37 -3.75 -12.40
N ASP A 157 -6.19 -4.69 -13.33
CA ASP A 157 -5.30 -4.52 -14.50
C ASP A 157 -5.86 -5.29 -15.71
N TYR A 158 -5.25 -5.03 -16.87
CA TYR A 158 -5.53 -5.75 -18.11
C TYR A 158 -4.97 -7.17 -18.06
N VAL A 159 -5.85 -8.15 -18.15
CA VAL A 159 -5.52 -9.58 -18.12
C VAL A 159 -4.63 -9.93 -19.30
N ASN A 160 -3.42 -10.39 -19.03
CA ASN A 160 -2.39 -10.72 -20.02
C ASN A 160 -2.14 -9.56 -21.01
N GLY A 161 -2.32 -8.30 -20.57
CA GLY A 161 -2.13 -7.10 -21.40
C GLY A 161 -3.16 -6.95 -22.54
N LYS A 162 -4.34 -7.57 -22.42
CA LYS A 162 -5.44 -7.50 -23.39
C LYS A 162 -6.57 -6.60 -22.89
N ASP A 163 -7.54 -6.27 -23.75
CA ASP A 163 -8.66 -5.33 -23.48
C ASP A 163 -9.61 -5.69 -22.33
N LYS A 164 -9.38 -6.79 -21.61
CA LYS A 164 -10.19 -7.20 -20.46
C LYS A 164 -9.53 -6.75 -19.16
N GLN A 165 -10.11 -5.74 -18.53
CA GLN A 165 -9.74 -5.31 -17.19
C GLN A 165 -10.43 -6.19 -16.14
N ALA A 166 -9.68 -6.68 -15.16
CA ALA A 166 -10.19 -7.52 -14.08
C ALA A 166 -9.37 -7.37 -12.79
N TRP A 167 -9.93 -7.85 -11.68
CA TRP A 167 -9.19 -8.00 -10.43
C TRP A 167 -8.27 -9.22 -10.49
N ILE A 168 -6.99 -8.98 -10.20
CA ILE A 168 -5.91 -9.96 -10.26
C ILE A 168 -5.24 -10.04 -8.88
N HIS A 169 -5.17 -11.24 -8.32
CA HIS A 169 -4.40 -11.52 -7.11
C HIS A 169 -2.91 -11.64 -7.44
N PHE A 170 -2.09 -10.86 -6.75
CA PHE A 170 -0.64 -10.74 -6.96
C PHE A 170 0.19 -11.47 -5.88
N GLY A 171 -0.46 -12.18 -4.96
CA GLY A 171 0.20 -12.93 -3.89
C GLY A 171 -0.07 -12.35 -2.50
N GLU A 172 0.52 -13.00 -1.49
CA GLU A 172 0.45 -12.57 -0.10
C GLU A 172 1.83 -12.21 0.45
N SER A 173 1.87 -11.36 1.48
CA SER A 173 3.09 -10.84 2.11
C SER A 173 4.09 -11.92 2.51
N MET A 174 3.61 -13.13 2.75
CA MET A 174 4.44 -14.25 3.13
C MET A 174 5.29 -14.83 1.98
N ASP A 175 4.89 -14.59 0.73
CA ASP A 175 5.60 -15.05 -0.46
C ASP A 175 6.91 -14.31 -0.70
N ALA A 176 7.08 -13.13 -0.07
CA ALA A 176 8.30 -12.33 -0.12
C ALA A 176 9.55 -13.05 0.42
N PHE A 177 9.36 -14.15 1.15
CA PHE A 177 10.42 -14.99 1.72
C PHE A 177 10.56 -16.36 1.02
N GLY A 178 9.77 -16.55 -0.04
CA GLY A 178 9.69 -17.78 -0.80
C GLY A 178 10.12 -17.58 -2.25
N ARG A 179 9.48 -18.34 -3.14
CA ARG A 179 9.82 -18.35 -4.57
C ARG A 179 9.51 -17.04 -5.28
N SER A 180 8.70 -16.16 -4.70
CA SER A 180 8.28 -14.89 -5.29
C SER A 180 9.11 -13.69 -4.82
N GLU A 181 10.19 -13.89 -4.06
CA GLU A 181 11.05 -12.79 -3.59
C GLU A 181 11.52 -11.88 -4.74
N TYR A 182 11.37 -10.56 -4.57
CA TYR A 182 11.69 -9.52 -5.57
C TYR A 182 10.90 -9.58 -6.88
N LEU A 183 9.81 -10.36 -6.94
CA LEU A 183 8.92 -10.41 -8.09
C LEU A 183 7.60 -9.72 -7.78
N GLY A 184 6.95 -9.18 -8.81
CA GLY A 184 5.63 -8.59 -8.70
C GLY A 184 5.55 -7.53 -7.59
N PRO A 185 4.58 -7.63 -6.65
CA PRO A 185 4.45 -6.67 -5.56
C PRO A 185 5.68 -6.67 -4.64
N PHE A 186 6.41 -7.79 -4.53
CA PHE A 186 7.56 -7.94 -3.66
C PHE A 186 8.84 -7.30 -4.22
N ASN A 187 8.78 -6.68 -5.40
CA ASN A 187 9.83 -5.76 -5.85
C ASN A 187 9.78 -4.44 -5.04
N GLY A 188 8.59 -3.89 -4.81
CA GLY A 188 8.40 -2.71 -3.95
C GLY A 188 8.25 -3.06 -2.46
N HIS A 189 7.52 -4.14 -2.17
CA HIS A 189 7.30 -4.69 -0.83
C HIS A 189 8.27 -5.84 -0.54
N VAL A 190 9.58 -5.55 -0.58
CA VAL A 190 10.63 -6.59 -0.53
C VAL A 190 10.56 -7.49 0.69
N ASN A 191 10.12 -6.97 1.84
CA ASN A 191 9.89 -7.72 3.09
C ASN A 191 8.46 -8.25 3.22
N GLY A 192 7.61 -8.02 2.23
CA GLY A 192 6.20 -8.41 2.23
C GLY A 192 5.28 -7.48 3.02
N ALA A 193 5.80 -6.56 3.84
CA ALA A 193 4.99 -5.60 4.58
C ALA A 193 4.56 -4.41 3.71
N PRO A 194 3.49 -3.69 4.07
CA PRO A 194 3.17 -2.42 3.44
C PRO A 194 4.30 -1.42 3.64
N ILE A 195 4.56 -0.60 2.62
CA ILE A 195 5.61 0.42 2.65
C ILE A 195 5.01 1.79 2.38
N MET A 196 5.64 2.82 2.94
CA MET A 196 5.33 4.23 2.69
C MET A 196 6.60 4.88 2.14
N LYS A 197 6.47 5.70 1.09
CA LYS A 197 7.60 6.35 0.39
C LYS A 197 8.37 7.31 1.30
N GLU A 198 7.69 7.93 2.27
CA GLU A 198 8.26 8.82 3.28
C GLU A 198 7.63 8.44 4.60
N LEU A 199 8.33 7.65 5.42
CA LEU A 199 7.74 7.15 6.66
C LEU A 199 7.63 8.29 7.68
N HIS A 200 8.72 9.04 7.90
CA HIS A 200 8.75 10.15 8.86
C HIS A 200 8.78 11.51 8.17
N GLU A 201 8.54 12.57 8.95
CA GLU A 201 8.68 13.97 8.54
C GLU A 201 9.98 14.23 7.73
N PRO A 202 9.96 15.16 6.75
CA PRO A 202 8.98 16.25 6.56
C PRO A 202 7.77 15.96 5.65
N TRP A 203 7.59 14.73 5.15
CA TRP A 203 6.51 14.34 4.24
C TRP A 203 6.25 15.33 3.08
N ILE A 204 7.32 15.75 2.41
CA ILE A 204 7.27 16.80 1.36
C ILE A 204 6.41 16.40 0.16
N HIS A 205 6.13 15.11 -0.01
CA HIS A 205 5.28 14.61 -1.09
C HIS A 205 3.84 14.37 -0.66
N TRP A 206 3.46 14.61 0.60
CA TRP A 206 2.10 14.41 1.09
C TRP A 206 1.36 15.75 1.21
N LEU A 207 0.06 15.73 0.89
CA LEU A 207 -0.80 16.89 1.13
C LEU A 207 -0.88 17.16 2.64
N GLY A 208 -0.56 18.39 3.05
CA GLY A 208 -0.61 18.78 4.45
C GLY A 208 0.41 19.85 4.79
N GLN A 209 1.20 19.62 5.85
CA GLN A 209 2.02 20.63 6.53
C GLN A 209 3.04 21.36 5.63
N SER A 210 3.44 20.77 4.51
CA SER A 210 4.50 21.26 3.61
C SER A 210 4.00 21.96 2.34
N GLY A 211 2.69 21.94 2.03
CA GLY A 211 2.14 22.64 0.86
C GLY A 211 0.86 22.05 0.27
N THR A 212 0.35 22.70 -0.79
CA THR A 212 -0.81 22.25 -1.56
C THR A 212 -0.39 21.82 -2.97
N PHE A 213 -1.02 20.78 -3.53
CA PHE A 213 -0.80 20.37 -4.92
C PHE A 213 -1.81 20.99 -5.89
N GLU A 214 -2.62 21.96 -5.46
CA GLU A 214 -3.67 22.57 -6.30
C GLU A 214 -3.17 23.18 -7.61
N ALA A 215 -1.93 23.67 -7.64
CA ALA A 215 -1.29 24.18 -8.85
C ALA A 215 -1.00 23.09 -9.89
N CYS A 216 -0.95 21.82 -9.47
CA CYS A 216 -0.68 20.67 -10.34
C CYS A 216 -1.95 20.13 -11.03
N PHE A 217 -3.13 20.63 -10.68
CA PHE A 217 -4.40 20.11 -11.20
C PHE A 217 -4.91 20.94 -12.38
N SER A 218 -5.33 20.23 -13.44
CA SER A 218 -6.15 20.81 -14.50
C SER A 218 -7.49 21.30 -13.94
N ASN A 219 -8.17 22.21 -14.65
CA ASN A 219 -9.51 22.64 -14.24
C ASN A 219 -10.52 21.47 -14.26
N GLU A 220 -10.34 20.50 -15.16
CA GLU A 220 -11.15 19.28 -15.25
C GLU A 220 -10.97 18.43 -13.98
N MET A 221 -9.71 18.14 -13.56
CA MET A 221 -9.43 17.45 -12.29
C MET A 221 -10.05 18.17 -11.08
N LYS A 222 -9.96 19.50 -11.03
CA LYS A 222 -10.52 20.28 -9.90
C LYS A 222 -12.04 20.08 -9.80
N GLU A 223 -12.76 20.05 -10.92
CA GLU A 223 -14.20 19.80 -10.90
C GLU A 223 -14.53 18.34 -10.53
N ASP A 224 -13.76 17.37 -11.03
CA ASP A 224 -13.91 15.97 -10.64
C ASP A 224 -13.71 15.78 -9.14
N PHE A 225 -12.65 16.35 -8.56
CA PHE A 225 -12.35 16.26 -7.14
C PHE A 225 -13.41 16.95 -6.28
N LYS A 226 -13.96 18.09 -6.73
CA LYS A 226 -15.08 18.76 -6.06
C LYS A 226 -16.37 17.93 -6.10
N SER A 227 -16.54 17.07 -7.09
CA SER A 227 -17.70 16.17 -7.24
C SER A 227 -17.54 14.85 -6.46
N ALA A 228 -16.33 14.51 -6.05
CA ALA A 228 -16.00 13.35 -5.24
C ALA A 228 -16.22 13.66 -3.75
N PRO A 229 -17.25 13.09 -3.11
CA PRO A 229 -17.64 13.49 -1.75
C PRO A 229 -16.76 12.85 -0.66
N TYR A 230 -15.86 11.94 -1.05
CA TYR A 230 -14.77 11.41 -0.23
C TYR A 230 -13.48 12.25 -0.34
N LEU A 231 -13.44 13.22 -1.26
CA LEU A 231 -12.34 14.19 -1.37
C LEU A 231 -12.77 15.60 -0.96
N SER A 232 -14.00 16.00 -1.25
CA SER A 232 -14.45 17.39 -1.09
C SER A 232 -15.84 17.45 -0.45
N ARG A 233 -16.04 18.44 0.44
CA ARG A 233 -17.33 18.76 1.06
C ARG A 233 -17.78 20.14 0.59
N ASN A 234 -19.06 20.28 0.25
CA ASN A 234 -19.64 21.55 -0.19
C ASN A 234 -18.84 22.24 -1.32
N ARG A 235 -18.27 21.45 -2.25
CA ARG A 235 -17.41 21.93 -3.36
C ARG A 235 -16.11 22.62 -2.93
N VAL A 236 -15.73 22.54 -1.65
CA VAL A 236 -14.40 22.96 -1.18
C VAL A 236 -13.41 21.85 -1.56
N LEU A 237 -12.49 22.18 -2.47
CA LEU A 237 -11.55 21.24 -3.07
C LEU A 237 -10.70 20.56 -1.99
N LEU A 238 -10.65 19.22 -2.01
CA LEU A 238 -9.83 18.38 -1.13
C LEU A 238 -10.09 18.56 0.38
N SER A 239 -11.25 19.11 0.77
CA SER A 239 -11.57 19.38 2.17
C SER A 239 -11.85 18.12 3.01
N GLU A 240 -12.10 16.97 2.39
CA GLU A 240 -12.27 15.66 3.06
C GLU A 240 -11.00 14.81 3.00
N VAL A 241 -9.96 15.25 2.26
CA VAL A 241 -8.66 14.58 2.29
C VAL A 241 -8.03 14.81 3.67
N ASN A 242 -7.37 13.80 4.19
CA ASN A 242 -6.65 13.88 5.43
C ASN A 242 -5.28 14.54 5.22
N HIS A 243 -5.07 15.65 5.92
CA HIS A 243 -3.86 16.48 5.87
C HIS A 243 -2.84 16.09 6.95
N ASN A 244 -3.09 15.02 7.71
CA ASN A 244 -2.22 14.54 8.77
C ASN A 244 -1.48 13.24 8.36
N PRO A 245 -0.28 13.34 7.74
CA PRO A 245 0.51 12.17 7.36
C PRO A 245 0.96 11.30 8.55
N GLU A 246 1.04 11.85 9.77
CA GLU A 246 1.37 11.08 10.99
C GLU A 246 0.36 9.95 11.24
N GLN A 247 -0.92 10.21 10.95
CA GLN A 247 -1.96 9.20 11.15
C GLN A 247 -1.76 7.98 10.24
N LEU A 248 -1.32 8.22 9.00
CA LEU A 248 -0.98 7.15 8.08
C LEU A 248 0.33 6.46 8.50
N GLU A 249 1.34 7.23 8.90
CA GLU A 249 2.59 6.69 9.42
C GLU A 249 2.34 5.72 10.57
N ASP A 250 1.53 6.10 11.57
CA ASP A 250 1.17 5.26 12.70
C ASP A 250 0.48 3.97 12.26
N ALA A 251 -0.45 4.07 11.31
CA ALA A 251 -1.13 2.89 10.75
C ALA A 251 -0.15 1.95 10.03
N ILE A 252 0.78 2.48 9.24
CA ILE A 252 1.79 1.69 8.53
C ILE A 252 2.80 1.08 9.51
N LYS A 253 3.30 1.84 10.50
CA LYS A 253 4.19 1.33 11.55
C LYS A 253 3.54 0.19 12.34
N GLY A 254 2.26 0.34 12.67
CA GLY A 254 1.45 -0.70 13.32
C GLY A 254 1.36 -1.96 12.45
N SER A 255 1.05 -1.79 11.16
CA SER A 255 0.98 -2.88 10.19
C SER A 255 2.30 -3.64 10.07
N VAL A 256 3.41 -2.92 9.85
CA VAL A 256 4.75 -3.50 9.72
C VAL A 256 5.13 -4.26 10.99
N SER A 257 4.87 -3.69 12.17
CA SER A 257 5.16 -4.34 13.45
C SER A 257 4.34 -5.63 13.63
N ASN A 258 3.04 -5.59 13.35
CA ASN A 258 2.16 -6.76 13.46
C ASN A 258 2.51 -7.86 12.45
N PHE A 259 2.89 -7.49 11.23
CA PHE A 259 3.39 -8.41 10.23
C PHE A 259 4.67 -9.10 10.68
N PHE A 260 5.68 -8.36 11.14
CA PHE A 260 6.95 -8.94 11.59
C PHE A 260 6.78 -9.85 12.82
N ILE A 261 5.93 -9.47 13.78
CA ILE A 261 5.60 -10.33 14.92
C ILE A 261 4.99 -11.66 14.45
N THR A 262 4.01 -11.59 13.54
CA THR A 262 3.33 -12.77 13.00
C THR A 262 4.30 -13.66 12.23
N ARG A 263 5.15 -13.07 11.38
CA ARG A 263 6.17 -13.78 10.61
C ARG A 263 7.20 -14.44 11.52
N ARG A 264 7.68 -13.72 12.54
CA ARG A 264 8.62 -14.25 13.52
C ARG A 264 8.03 -15.45 14.23
N ASP A 265 6.78 -15.35 14.70
CA ASP A 265 6.10 -16.46 15.36
C ASP A 265 6.00 -17.68 14.42
N ARG A 266 5.73 -17.46 13.13
CA ARG A 266 5.68 -18.53 12.12
C ARG A 266 7.03 -19.23 11.90
N ASP A 267 8.06 -18.44 11.63
CA ASP A 267 9.36 -18.94 11.15
C ASP A 267 10.27 -19.40 12.29
N PHE A 268 10.10 -18.86 13.50
CA PHE A 268 10.95 -19.15 14.66
C PHE A 268 10.25 -19.90 15.78
N LYS A 269 8.91 -19.99 15.84
CA LYS A 269 8.21 -20.66 16.93
C LYS A 269 7.36 -21.84 16.49
N GLU A 270 7.22 -22.79 17.42
CA GLU A 270 6.29 -23.90 17.38
C GLU A 270 5.48 -23.84 18.68
N GLY A 271 4.27 -23.27 18.60
CA GLY A 271 3.52 -22.83 19.77
C GLY A 271 4.25 -21.73 20.54
N SER A 272 4.43 -21.90 21.86
CA SER A 272 5.16 -20.95 22.70
C SER A 272 6.68 -21.16 22.71
N LYS A 273 7.19 -22.21 22.07
CA LYS A 273 8.63 -22.57 22.10
C LYS A 273 9.33 -22.16 20.81
N LEU A 274 10.64 -21.91 20.92
CA LEU A 274 11.48 -21.71 19.74
C LEU A 274 11.63 -23.02 18.96
N ARG A 275 11.59 -22.93 17.63
CA ARG A 275 11.90 -24.03 16.73
C ARG A 275 13.39 -24.37 16.85
N LYS A 276 13.70 -25.67 16.89
CA LYS A 276 15.09 -26.15 16.82
C LYS A 276 15.77 -25.80 15.50
N LYS A 277 14.98 -25.62 14.43
CA LYS A 277 15.44 -25.24 13.09
C LYS A 277 14.54 -24.12 12.57
N PRO A 278 14.85 -22.86 12.88
CA PRO A 278 14.14 -21.72 12.33
C PRO A 278 14.17 -21.72 10.80
N GLN A 279 13.11 -21.20 10.18
CA GLN A 279 12.95 -21.15 8.73
C GLN A 279 13.35 -19.78 8.17
N HIS A 280 13.71 -19.74 6.88
CA HIS A 280 13.97 -18.52 6.13
C HIS A 280 15.03 -17.55 6.71
N ILE A 281 15.98 -18.05 7.51
CA ILE A 281 17.05 -17.23 8.13
C ILE A 281 17.77 -16.31 7.13
N PRO A 282 18.21 -16.76 5.95
CA PRO A 282 18.90 -15.87 5.00
C PRO A 282 18.06 -14.66 4.59
N ARG A 283 16.73 -14.83 4.49
CA ARG A 283 15.82 -13.76 4.10
C ARG A 283 15.61 -12.75 5.23
N TRP A 284 15.46 -13.23 6.47
CA TRP A 284 15.46 -12.38 7.65
C TRP A 284 16.72 -11.51 7.72
N THR A 285 17.89 -12.11 7.44
CA THR A 285 19.15 -11.36 7.36
C THR A 285 19.15 -10.35 6.22
N ALA A 286 18.68 -10.73 5.02
CA ALA A 286 18.63 -9.82 3.88
C ALA A 286 17.79 -8.56 4.15
N HIS A 287 16.70 -8.68 4.90
CA HIS A 287 15.82 -7.55 5.22
C HIS A 287 16.41 -6.48 6.13
N VAL A 288 17.44 -6.82 6.92
CA VAL A 288 18.20 -5.82 7.68
C VAL A 288 18.88 -4.81 6.74
N PHE A 289 19.22 -5.24 5.53
CA PHE A 289 19.96 -4.45 4.54
C PHE A 289 19.09 -3.94 3.39
N LEU A 290 17.88 -4.47 3.24
CA LEU A 290 17.03 -4.25 2.06
C LEU A 290 15.67 -3.68 2.44
N THR A 291 15.52 -2.98 3.56
CA THR A 291 14.25 -2.30 3.84
C THR A 291 13.94 -1.27 2.76
N THR A 292 12.66 -1.11 2.41
CA THR A 292 12.17 -0.04 1.52
C THR A 292 11.37 1.02 2.27
N THR A 293 11.24 0.93 3.60
CA THR A 293 10.76 2.02 4.46
C THR A 293 11.91 2.98 4.77
N VAL A 294 12.53 3.50 3.71
CA VAL A 294 13.58 4.49 3.84
C VAL A 294 12.91 5.84 3.62
N ASN A 295 13.02 6.75 4.60
CA ASN A 295 13.07 8.15 4.19
C ASN A 295 14.22 8.24 3.20
N ILE A 296 13.96 8.72 1.99
CA ILE A 296 15.04 9.09 1.07
C ILE A 296 15.76 10.26 1.76
N VAL A 297 16.72 9.95 2.63
CA VAL A 297 17.50 10.98 3.29
C VAL A 297 18.43 11.51 2.23
N ALA A 298 18.08 12.69 1.69
CA ALA A 298 18.98 13.46 0.88
C ALA A 298 20.27 13.72 1.67
N ALA A 299 21.40 13.81 0.97
CA ALA A 299 22.66 14.12 1.60
C ALA A 299 22.51 15.42 2.42
N LEU A 300 22.99 15.42 3.67
CA LEU A 300 22.83 16.54 4.59
C LEU A 300 23.93 17.57 4.29
N PRO A 301 23.64 18.88 4.24
CA PRO A 301 24.69 19.88 4.07
C PRO A 301 25.67 19.81 5.25
N VAL A 302 26.97 19.89 4.95
CA VAL A 302 28.00 20.07 5.99
C VAL A 302 27.80 21.44 6.61
N SER A 303 27.73 21.52 7.94
CA SER A 303 27.66 22.81 8.65
C SER A 303 28.80 23.74 8.20
N GLY A 304 28.44 24.85 7.54
CA GLY A 304 29.39 25.85 7.03
C GLY A 304 29.80 25.67 5.57
N SER A 305 29.16 24.79 4.80
CA SER A 305 29.38 24.64 3.36
C SER A 305 28.06 24.52 2.59
N ASP A 306 27.91 25.33 1.54
CA ASP A 306 26.75 25.30 0.63
C ASP A 306 26.94 24.28 -0.53
N THR A 307 28.07 23.59 -0.57
CA THR A 307 28.45 22.71 -1.70
C THR A 307 28.85 21.30 -1.28
N GLU A 308 29.04 21.07 0.02
CA GLU A 308 29.42 19.77 0.55
C GLU A 308 28.25 19.12 1.28
N PHE A 309 28.00 17.86 0.95
CA PHE A 309 26.95 17.08 1.58
C PHE A 309 27.52 15.79 2.17
N VAL A 310 27.02 15.39 3.34
CA VAL A 310 27.35 14.13 4.01
C VAL A 310 26.20 13.16 3.88
N ILE A 311 26.54 11.91 3.62
CA ILE A 311 25.60 10.80 3.75
C ILE A 311 25.49 10.51 5.25
N PRO A 312 24.28 10.50 5.84
CA PRO A 312 24.10 10.14 7.25
C PRO A 312 24.72 8.77 7.53
N ASN A 313 25.33 8.59 8.71
CA ASN A 313 25.97 7.33 9.10
C ASN A 313 25.03 6.11 9.03
N GLU A 314 23.71 6.34 9.02
CA GLU A 314 22.65 5.33 9.06
C GLU A 314 21.98 5.13 7.68
N HIS A 315 22.51 5.75 6.62
CA HIS A 315 21.91 5.72 5.28
C HIS A 315 21.82 4.32 4.65
N PHE A 316 22.67 3.39 5.08
CA PHE A 316 22.76 2.04 4.50
C PHE A 316 22.15 0.93 5.37
N PHE A 317 21.58 1.24 6.55
CA PHE A 317 20.99 0.22 7.42
C PHE A 317 19.68 0.68 8.06
N ASP A 318 18.70 -0.22 8.12
CA ASP A 318 17.40 0.06 8.75
C ASP A 318 17.53 0.03 10.28
N LYS A 319 17.71 1.20 10.88
CA LYS A 319 17.75 1.33 12.34
C LYS A 319 16.39 1.09 12.99
N GLU A 320 15.27 1.28 12.29
CA GLU A 320 13.95 1.02 12.85
C GLU A 320 13.73 -0.47 13.05
N VAL A 321 14.07 -1.29 12.05
CA VAL A 321 14.03 -2.76 12.19
C VAL A 321 14.94 -3.21 13.33
N LEU A 322 16.18 -2.68 13.40
CA LEU A 322 17.13 -3.02 14.45
C LEU A 322 16.70 -2.55 15.87
N ARG A 323 15.89 -1.50 15.98
CA ARG A 323 15.36 -0.98 17.26
C ARG A 323 14.03 -1.59 17.69
N ARG A 324 13.17 -1.95 16.73
CA ARG A 324 11.81 -2.46 16.98
C ARG A 324 11.84 -3.91 17.43
N ASP A 325 12.77 -4.70 16.91
CA ASP A 325 12.98 -6.05 17.41
C ASP A 325 13.78 -6.01 18.71
N ARG A 326 13.08 -6.07 19.84
CA ARG A 326 13.68 -6.62 21.05
C ARG A 326 14.01 -8.09 20.72
N PHE A 327 15.26 -8.35 20.37
CA PHE A 327 15.84 -9.70 20.30
C PHE A 327 16.35 -10.30 21.64
N PRO A 328 16.11 -9.77 22.87
CA PRO A 328 16.68 -10.36 24.07
C PRO A 328 16.09 -11.75 24.39
N ASP A 329 15.04 -12.19 23.67
CA ASP A 329 14.48 -13.54 23.80
C ASP A 329 15.12 -14.56 22.83
N LEU A 330 16.07 -14.15 21.97
CA LEU A 330 16.85 -15.06 21.13
C LEU A 330 18.14 -15.56 21.80
N TYR A 331 18.33 -15.29 23.10
CA TYR A 331 19.37 -15.94 23.87
C TYR A 331 19.07 -17.44 23.98
N VAL A 332 19.84 -18.22 23.23
CA VAL A 332 20.01 -19.64 23.48
C VAL A 332 20.90 -19.74 24.73
N SER A 333 20.33 -20.21 25.84
CA SER A 333 21.11 -20.72 26.97
C SER A 333 21.77 -22.04 26.59
#